data_AF-A0A7Y6A1M9-F1
#
_entry.id   AF-A0A7Y6A1M9-F1
#
_cell.length_a   1.000
_cell.length_b   1.000
_cell.length_c   1.000
_cell.angle_alpha   90.00
_cell.angle_beta   90.00
_cell.angle_gamma   90.00
#
_symmetry.space_group_name_H-M   'P 1'
#
loop_
_entity.id
_entity.type
_entity.pdbx_description
1 polymer ?
#
loop_
_entity_poly.entity_id
_entity_poly.type
_entity_poly.pdbx_seq_one_letter_code
_entity_poly.pdbx_strand_id
1 'polypeptide(L)'
;MSSRDERAGGRAAMPVARAARRAVRNAVGVLSVVLAMVLVGSGTAWAWWTDARSVASAATAIDIRPGTPTCTPKPDESSDIADSPATIAWAPPALPAGATATYTVTAVSDTNVTRTFTPSPASTPSLLLYPANVGSSTADRLRLQTLTVTATVTFPGGAVWTSPPSGSVKAQAVRSFFFFLNMGCPA
;
A
#
# COMPACT_ATOMS: atom_id res chain seq x y z
N MET A 1 1.23 -32.35 -99.06
CA MET A 1 -0.20 -32.32 -98.67
C MET A 1 -0.35 -33.36 -97.59
N SER A 2 -0.79 -33.14 -96.35
CA SER A 2 -1.47 -32.04 -95.67
C SER A 2 -1.19 -32.26 -94.17
N SER A 3 -0.73 -31.24 -93.44
CA SER A 3 -0.60 -31.27 -91.98
C SER A 3 -1.49 -30.15 -91.44
N ARG A 4 -2.65 -30.53 -90.93
CA ARG A 4 -3.61 -29.66 -90.24
C ARG A 4 -3.34 -29.73 -88.73
N ASP A 5 -3.54 -28.58 -88.11
CA ASP A 5 -3.89 -28.37 -86.69
C ASP A 5 -2.88 -28.77 -85.62
N GLU A 6 -2.25 -27.77 -84.97
CA GLU A 6 -2.31 -27.75 -83.50
C GLU A 6 -2.16 -26.36 -82.85
N ARG A 7 -3.30 -25.90 -82.31
CA ARG A 7 -3.50 -25.21 -81.02
C ARG A 7 -2.96 -23.78 -80.80
N ALA A 8 -3.94 -22.88 -80.85
CA ALA A 8 -4.10 -21.78 -79.92
C ALA A 8 -3.82 -22.18 -78.45
N GLY A 9 -3.12 -21.32 -77.71
CA GLY A 9 -2.85 -21.57 -76.29
C GLY A 9 -2.10 -20.48 -75.54
N GLY A 10 -2.19 -19.21 -75.96
CA GLY A 10 -1.67 -18.09 -75.18
C GLY A 10 -2.55 -17.81 -73.97
N ARG A 11 -2.46 -18.67 -72.94
CA ARG A 11 -3.19 -18.54 -71.67
C ARG A 11 -2.81 -17.23 -70.98
N ALA A 12 -3.80 -16.36 -70.84
CA ALA A 12 -3.83 -15.30 -69.85
C ALA A 12 -3.68 -15.91 -68.44
N ALA A 13 -2.50 -15.77 -67.82
CA ALA A 13 -2.26 -16.18 -66.44
C ALA A 13 -2.10 -14.95 -65.54
N MET A 14 -3.25 -14.47 -65.08
CA MET A 14 -3.57 -14.03 -63.70
C MET A 14 -2.82 -12.83 -63.06
N PRO A 15 -3.51 -11.68 -62.87
CA PRO A 15 -3.14 -10.65 -61.88
C PRO A 15 -3.19 -11.12 -60.41
N VAL A 16 -3.63 -12.36 -60.15
CA VAL A 16 -3.85 -12.96 -58.82
C VAL A 16 -2.55 -13.16 -58.03
N ALA A 17 -1.43 -13.41 -58.71
CA ALA A 17 -0.15 -13.70 -58.05
C ALA A 17 0.46 -12.50 -57.29
N ARG A 18 0.18 -11.26 -57.73
CA ARG A 18 0.68 -10.03 -57.06
C ARG A 18 -0.18 -9.65 -55.86
N ALA A 19 -1.49 -9.87 -55.93
CA ALA A 19 -2.42 -9.64 -54.83
C ALA A 19 -2.17 -10.59 -53.66
N ALA A 20 -1.95 -11.88 -53.95
CA ALA A 20 -1.60 -12.89 -52.95
C ALA A 20 -0.29 -12.56 -52.20
N ARG A 21 0.75 -12.10 -52.92
CA ARG A 21 2.02 -11.69 -52.28
C ARG A 21 1.88 -10.47 -51.37
N ARG A 22 1.02 -9.50 -51.70
CA ARG A 22 0.76 -8.34 -50.81
C ARG A 22 -0.03 -8.74 -49.57
N ALA A 23 -1.04 -9.62 -49.72
CA ALA A 23 -1.82 -10.12 -48.59
C ALA A 23 -0.94 -10.88 -47.58
N VAL A 24 -0.03 -11.75 -48.06
CA VAL A 24 0.92 -12.46 -47.19
C VAL A 24 1.88 -11.50 -46.48
N ARG A 25 2.39 -10.48 -47.18
CA ARG A 25 3.29 -9.48 -46.58
C ARG A 25 2.61 -8.68 -45.48
N ASN A 26 1.34 -8.30 -45.68
CA ASN A 26 0.56 -7.58 -44.68
C ASN A 26 0.23 -8.47 -43.48
N ALA A 27 -0.11 -9.76 -43.71
CA ALA A 27 -0.37 -10.71 -42.63
C ALA A 27 0.86 -10.95 -41.76
N VAL A 28 2.05 -11.09 -42.37
CA VAL A 28 3.32 -11.22 -41.63
C VAL A 28 3.64 -9.95 -40.85
N GLY A 29 3.40 -8.76 -41.44
CA GLY A 29 3.58 -7.48 -40.76
C GLY A 29 2.70 -7.35 -39.51
N VAL A 30 1.40 -7.64 -39.64
CA VAL A 30 0.46 -7.59 -38.51
C VAL A 30 0.85 -8.60 -37.42
N LEU A 31 1.22 -9.82 -37.79
CA LEU A 31 1.65 -10.84 -36.82
C LEU A 31 2.90 -10.40 -36.05
N SER A 32 3.86 -9.76 -36.73
CA SER A 32 5.09 -9.27 -36.09
C SER A 32 4.84 -8.10 -35.13
N VAL A 33 3.89 -7.20 -35.43
CA VAL A 33 3.51 -6.09 -34.54
C VAL A 33 2.76 -6.60 -33.32
N VAL A 34 1.83 -7.55 -33.50
CA VAL A 34 1.11 -8.17 -32.38
C VAL A 34 2.08 -8.94 -31.48
N LEU A 35 3.00 -9.71 -32.07
CA LEU A 35 4.03 -10.43 -31.30
C LEU A 35 4.95 -9.46 -30.55
N ALA A 36 5.36 -8.35 -31.17
CA ALA A 36 6.15 -7.30 -30.51
C ALA A 36 5.38 -6.65 -29.35
N MET A 37 4.08 -6.36 -29.52
CA MET A 37 3.25 -5.84 -28.43
C MET A 37 3.06 -6.83 -27.29
N VAL A 38 2.90 -8.12 -27.59
CA VAL A 38 2.80 -9.17 -26.56
C VAL A 38 4.14 -9.35 -25.82
N LEU A 39 5.28 -9.31 -26.53
CA LEU A 39 6.61 -9.42 -25.92
C LEU A 39 6.97 -8.18 -25.07
N VAL A 40 6.66 -6.97 -25.54
CA VAL A 40 6.89 -5.73 -24.78
C VAL A 40 5.96 -5.63 -23.58
N GLY A 41 4.66 -5.93 -23.75
CA GLY A 41 3.69 -5.90 -22.65
C GLY A 41 3.92 -6.98 -21.59
N SER A 42 4.41 -8.15 -21.99
CA SER A 42 4.82 -9.20 -21.05
C SER A 42 6.13 -8.87 -20.35
N GLY A 43 7.07 -8.20 -21.02
CA GLY A 43 8.32 -7.70 -20.44
C GLY A 43 8.10 -6.63 -19.37
N THR A 44 7.22 -5.66 -19.60
CA THR A 44 6.88 -4.63 -18.60
C THR A 44 6.09 -5.19 -17.44
N ALA A 45 5.19 -6.15 -17.68
CA ALA A 45 4.49 -6.87 -16.62
C ALA A 45 5.45 -7.73 -15.78
N TRP A 46 6.43 -8.38 -16.42
CA TRP A 46 7.48 -9.12 -15.71
C TRP A 46 8.38 -8.20 -14.89
N ALA A 47 8.83 -7.08 -15.47
CA ALA A 47 9.64 -6.09 -14.76
C ALA A 47 8.90 -5.55 -13.52
N TRP A 48 7.61 -5.21 -13.66
CA TRP A 48 6.79 -4.78 -12.52
C TRP A 48 6.62 -5.88 -11.47
N TRP A 49 6.40 -7.12 -11.90
CA TRP A 49 6.27 -8.25 -10.99
C TRP A 49 7.58 -8.57 -10.26
N THR A 50 8.73 -8.47 -10.95
CA THR A 50 10.05 -8.66 -10.34
C THR A 50 10.45 -7.49 -9.45
N ASP A 51 10.06 -6.26 -9.76
CA ASP A 51 10.29 -5.10 -8.90
C ASP A 51 9.42 -5.19 -7.64
N ALA A 52 8.14 -5.50 -7.78
CA ALA A 52 7.25 -5.73 -6.64
C ALA A 52 7.72 -6.90 -5.78
N ARG A 53 8.19 -8.01 -6.38
CA ARG A 53 8.74 -9.15 -5.64
C ARG A 53 10.11 -8.89 -5.05
N SER A 54 10.98 -8.12 -5.70
CA SER A 54 12.30 -7.78 -5.15
C SER A 54 12.17 -6.80 -3.99
N VAL A 55 11.21 -5.88 -4.03
CA VAL A 55 10.82 -5.07 -2.87
C VAL A 55 10.23 -5.96 -1.77
N ALA A 56 9.35 -6.91 -2.11
CA ALA A 56 8.76 -7.82 -1.13
C ALA A 56 9.77 -8.82 -0.52
N SER A 57 10.75 -9.30 -1.29
CA SER A 57 11.80 -10.21 -0.82
C SER A 57 12.90 -9.46 -0.08
N ALA A 58 13.28 -8.25 -0.49
CA ALA A 58 14.16 -7.38 0.28
C ALA A 58 13.50 -6.88 1.57
N ALA A 59 12.17 -6.72 1.60
CA ALA A 59 11.42 -6.40 2.82
C ALA A 59 11.46 -7.53 3.86
N THR A 60 11.78 -8.78 3.49
CA THR A 60 12.06 -9.85 4.47
C THR A 60 13.46 -9.72 5.11
N ALA A 61 14.35 -8.92 4.52
CA ALA A 61 15.70 -8.64 5.04
C ALA A 61 15.83 -7.25 5.69
N ILE A 62 14.91 -6.32 5.41
CA ILE A 62 14.89 -4.95 5.99
C ILE A 62 13.61 -4.79 6.83
N ASP A 63 13.75 -4.88 8.16
CA ASP A 63 12.65 -4.61 9.11
C ASP A 63 12.39 -3.09 9.21
N ILE A 64 11.62 -2.55 8.27
CA ILE A 64 11.17 -1.14 8.29
C ILE A 64 9.92 -1.04 9.18
N ARG A 65 10.10 -1.15 10.50
CA ARG A 65 9.01 -1.11 11.49
C ARG A 65 9.16 0.10 12.42
N PRO A 66 8.06 0.80 12.77
CA PRO A 66 8.09 1.78 13.84
C PRO A 66 8.62 1.16 15.14
N GLY A 67 9.36 1.93 15.92
CA GLY A 67 9.73 1.52 17.27
C GLY A 67 8.50 1.28 18.14
N THR A 68 8.66 0.51 19.23
CA THR A 68 7.58 0.32 20.19
C THR A 68 7.08 1.68 20.68
N PRO A 69 5.76 1.96 20.57
CA PRO A 69 5.21 3.21 21.02
C PRO A 69 5.37 3.35 22.53
N THR A 70 5.47 4.59 22.97
CA THR A 70 5.46 5.01 24.36
C THR A 70 4.18 5.77 24.63
N CYS A 71 3.68 5.69 25.86
CA CYS A 71 2.49 6.39 26.29
C CYS A 71 2.89 7.29 27.46
N THR A 72 2.71 8.59 27.29
CA THR A 72 2.99 9.58 28.32
C THR A 72 1.70 10.36 28.61
N PRO A 73 1.14 10.28 29.84
CA PRO A 73 0.01 11.11 30.23
C PRO A 73 0.40 12.59 30.12
N LYS A 74 -0.52 13.46 29.71
CA LYS A 74 -0.30 14.91 29.66
C LYS A 74 -1.16 15.61 30.71
N PRO A 75 -0.72 15.67 31.99
CA PRO A 75 -1.57 16.14 33.08
C PRO A 75 -1.85 17.65 33.07
N ASP A 76 -1.05 18.46 32.36
CA ASP A 76 -0.97 19.90 32.65
C ASP A 76 -1.34 20.84 31.48
N GLU A 77 -1.76 20.31 30.32
CA GLU A 77 -1.99 21.13 29.11
C GLU A 77 -3.42 21.15 28.59
N SER A 78 -4.35 20.36 29.15
CA SER A 78 -5.76 20.60 28.86
C SER A 78 -6.24 21.72 29.79
N SER A 79 -6.55 22.88 29.21
CA SER A 79 -7.34 23.95 29.85
C SER A 79 -8.66 23.44 30.43
N ASP A 80 -9.08 22.25 30.01
CA ASP A 80 -10.09 21.43 30.65
C ASP A 80 -9.41 20.39 31.55
N ILE A 81 -9.48 20.56 32.87
CA ILE A 81 -9.13 19.53 33.87
C ILE A 81 -9.92 18.21 33.65
N ALA A 82 -10.91 18.26 32.75
CA ALA A 82 -11.69 17.17 32.20
C ALA A 82 -11.19 16.76 30.81
N ASP A 83 -10.93 15.46 30.58
CA ASP A 83 -10.56 14.90 29.26
C ASP A 83 -9.09 15.10 28.86
N SER A 84 -8.16 15.08 29.83
CA SER A 84 -6.73 15.22 29.55
C SER A 84 -6.20 14.08 28.66
N PRO A 85 -5.49 14.38 27.56
CA PRO A 85 -4.99 13.37 26.63
C PRO A 85 -3.71 12.70 27.12
N ALA A 86 -3.33 11.62 26.42
CA ALA A 86 -1.98 11.05 26.49
C ALA A 86 -1.29 11.22 25.14
N THR A 87 0.01 11.47 25.17
CA THR A 87 0.85 11.46 23.97
C THR A 87 1.31 10.03 23.72
N ILE A 88 0.93 9.48 22.57
CA ILE A 88 1.46 8.24 22.03
C ILE A 88 2.57 8.60 21.06
N ALA A 89 3.82 8.26 21.36
CA ALA A 89 4.98 8.61 20.55
C ALA A 89 5.83 7.38 20.23
N TRP A 90 6.43 7.33 19.04
CA TRP A 90 7.26 6.21 18.61
C TRP A 90 8.51 6.69 17.89
N ALA A 91 9.53 5.84 17.81
CA ALA A 91 10.67 6.09 16.95
C ALA A 91 10.27 5.82 15.48
N PRO A 92 10.45 6.77 14.55
CA PRO A 92 10.23 6.51 13.13
C PRO A 92 11.25 5.48 12.62
N PRO A 93 10.85 4.59 11.68
CA PRO A 93 11.78 3.65 11.07
C PRO A 93 12.82 4.37 10.21
N ALA A 94 13.98 3.75 10.02
CA ALA A 94 14.95 4.19 9.02
C ALA A 94 14.38 3.94 7.61
N LEU A 95 14.21 5.01 6.83
CA LEU A 95 13.68 4.93 5.48
C LEU A 95 14.80 5.05 4.44
N PRO A 96 14.71 4.32 3.30
CA PRO A 96 15.56 4.57 2.15
C PRO A 96 15.44 6.01 1.64
N ALA A 97 16.50 6.50 0.99
CA ALA A 97 16.52 7.86 0.46
C ALA A 97 15.35 8.12 -0.49
N GLY A 98 14.65 9.24 -0.28
CA GLY A 98 13.49 9.64 -1.09
C GLY A 98 12.19 8.89 -0.78
N ALA A 99 12.19 7.91 0.13
CA ALA A 99 10.97 7.30 0.62
C ALA A 99 10.31 8.17 1.70
N THR A 100 8.99 8.07 1.81
CA THR A 100 8.20 8.78 2.82
C THR A 100 7.34 7.79 3.59
N ALA A 101 7.04 8.07 4.86
CA ALA A 101 6.17 7.23 5.67
C ALA A 101 4.98 8.03 6.22
N THR A 102 3.83 7.37 6.24
CA THR A 102 2.65 7.77 7.01
C THR A 102 2.35 6.71 8.06
N TYR A 103 1.72 7.10 9.16
CA TYR A 103 1.50 6.23 10.30
C TYR A 103 0.01 6.02 10.57
N THR A 104 -0.32 4.83 11.04
CA THR A 104 -1.64 4.48 11.57
C THR A 104 -1.45 3.85 12.93
N VAL A 105 -2.15 4.37 13.94
CA VAL A 105 -2.20 3.83 15.29
C VAL A 105 -3.46 2.99 15.42
N THR A 106 -3.32 1.71 15.78
CA THR A 106 -4.43 0.80 16.00
C THR A 106 -4.57 0.54 17.49
N ALA A 107 -5.74 0.83 18.05
CA ALA A 107 -6.13 0.48 19.41
C ALA A 107 -7.07 -0.72 19.39
N VAL A 108 -6.77 -1.73 20.19
CA VAL A 108 -7.61 -2.92 20.38
C VAL A 108 -7.98 -3.02 21.85
N SER A 109 -9.27 -3.01 22.16
CA SER A 109 -9.75 -3.22 23.53
C SER A 109 -9.61 -4.68 23.96
N ASP A 110 -9.73 -4.93 25.26
CA ASP A 110 -9.88 -6.28 25.84
C ASP A 110 -11.07 -7.08 25.26
N THR A 111 -12.07 -6.41 24.71
CA THR A 111 -13.21 -6.99 23.98
C THR A 111 -12.97 -7.17 22.48
N ASN A 112 -11.75 -6.97 22.00
CA ASN A 112 -11.37 -7.02 20.58
C ASN A 112 -12.06 -5.97 19.70
N VAL A 113 -12.57 -4.88 20.28
CA VAL A 113 -13.04 -3.74 19.50
C VAL A 113 -11.83 -2.98 19.00
N THR A 114 -11.73 -2.83 17.68
CA THR A 114 -10.59 -2.18 17.02
C THR A 114 -10.95 -0.76 16.61
N ARG A 115 -10.05 0.18 16.86
CA ARG A 115 -10.13 1.58 16.41
C ARG A 115 -8.81 1.99 15.78
N THR A 116 -8.87 2.82 14.76
CA THR A 116 -7.69 3.33 14.06
C THR A 116 -7.65 4.84 14.16
N PHE A 117 -6.43 5.36 14.31
CA PHE A 117 -6.16 6.78 14.41
C PHE A 117 -5.01 7.14 13.49
N THR A 118 -5.14 8.25 12.79
CA THR A 118 -4.07 8.81 11.95
C THR A 118 -3.58 10.08 12.64
N PRO A 119 -2.27 10.22 12.91
CA PRO A 119 -1.74 11.48 13.42
C PRO A 119 -1.96 12.60 12.40
N SER A 120 -1.98 13.84 12.88
CA SER A 120 -2.08 15.03 12.03
C SER A 120 -0.86 15.92 12.26
N PRO A 121 0.02 16.08 11.25
CA PRO A 121 0.02 15.40 9.95
C PRO A 121 0.33 13.89 10.05
N ALA A 122 -0.06 13.11 9.03
CA ALA A 122 0.04 11.64 9.02
C ALA A 122 1.47 11.10 9.08
N SER A 123 2.47 11.94 8.78
CA SER A 123 3.90 11.63 8.88
C SER A 123 4.50 11.94 10.25
N THR A 124 3.70 12.45 11.21
CA THR A 124 4.20 12.78 12.54
C THR A 124 4.37 11.51 13.37
N PRO A 125 5.53 11.29 14.02
CA PRO A 125 5.77 10.11 14.85
C PRO A 125 5.13 10.22 16.26
N SER A 126 4.00 10.91 16.37
CA SER A 126 3.27 11.11 17.61
C SER A 126 1.79 11.39 17.38
N LEU A 127 0.94 10.98 18.32
CA LEU A 127 -0.50 11.19 18.33
C LEU A 127 -0.95 11.63 19.74
N LEU A 128 -1.77 12.67 19.82
CA LEU A 128 -2.55 12.95 21.03
C LEU A 128 -3.80 12.07 21.04
N LEU A 129 -3.90 11.19 22.02
CA LEU A 129 -5.04 10.31 22.21
C LEU A 129 -5.89 10.85 23.35
N TYR A 130 -7.16 11.14 23.07
CA TYR A 130 -8.13 11.60 24.05
C TYR A 130 -9.00 10.44 24.55
N PRO A 131 -9.49 10.48 25.81
CA PRO A 131 -10.40 9.46 26.32
C PRO A 131 -11.65 9.28 25.46
N ALA A 132 -12.19 10.37 24.90
CA ALA A 132 -13.32 10.33 23.99
C ALA A 132 -13.08 9.48 22.73
N ASN A 133 -11.83 9.32 22.30
CA ASN A 133 -11.49 8.66 21.03
C ASN A 133 -11.50 7.12 21.16
N VAL A 134 -11.21 6.60 22.35
CA VAL A 134 -11.05 5.16 22.60
C VAL A 134 -12.35 4.42 22.89
N GLY A 135 -13.46 5.12 23.12
CA GLY A 135 -14.75 4.50 23.46
C GLY A 135 -15.96 5.40 23.22
N SER A 136 -17.08 4.80 22.81
CA SER A 136 -18.37 5.48 22.61
C SER A 136 -19.12 5.71 23.92
N SER A 137 -18.95 4.83 24.91
CA SER A 137 -19.52 4.97 26.25
C SER A 137 -18.43 5.13 27.30
N THR A 138 -18.77 5.67 28.48
CA THR A 138 -17.83 5.75 29.62
C THR A 138 -17.26 4.38 29.98
N ALA A 139 -18.08 3.31 29.92
CA ALA A 139 -17.60 1.96 30.20
C ALA A 139 -16.54 1.50 29.18
N ASP A 140 -16.73 1.81 27.90
CA ASP A 140 -15.76 1.45 26.85
C ASP A 140 -14.46 2.25 26.97
N ARG A 141 -14.56 3.53 27.33
CA ARG A 141 -13.38 4.41 27.49
C ARG A 141 -12.48 3.93 28.62
N LEU A 142 -13.07 3.38 29.68
CA LEU A 142 -12.35 2.81 30.82
C LEU A 142 -11.74 1.43 30.52
N ARG A 143 -11.94 0.84 29.34
CA ARG A 143 -11.28 -0.42 28.98
C ARG A 143 -9.83 -0.20 28.60
N LEU A 144 -9.00 -1.16 28.97
CA LEU A 144 -7.61 -1.20 28.56
C LEU A 144 -7.50 -1.35 27.04
N GLN A 145 -6.75 -0.46 26.41
CA GLN A 145 -6.48 -0.46 24.98
C GLN A 145 -5.04 -0.89 24.75
N THR A 146 -4.84 -1.88 23.88
CA THR A 146 -3.53 -2.25 23.35
C THR A 146 -3.30 -1.48 22.06
N LEU A 147 -2.32 -0.58 22.08
CA LEU A 147 -1.97 0.30 20.97
C LEU A 147 -0.78 -0.27 20.21
N THR A 148 -0.87 -0.28 18.89
CA THR A 148 0.22 -0.62 17.96
C THR A 148 0.28 0.40 16.85
N VAL A 149 1.43 0.53 16.18
CA VAL A 149 1.65 1.47 15.07
C VAL A 149 2.09 0.70 13.84
N THR A 150 1.49 1.02 12.70
CA THR A 150 1.95 0.58 11.38
C THR A 150 2.43 1.78 10.59
N ALA A 151 3.46 1.57 9.76
CA ALA A 151 3.94 2.55 8.80
C ALA A 151 3.51 2.13 7.38
N THR A 152 2.96 3.07 6.61
CA THR A 152 2.81 2.94 5.16
C THR A 152 3.91 3.74 4.51
N VAL A 153 4.82 3.06 3.81
CA VAL A 153 5.99 3.64 3.16
C VAL A 153 5.73 3.75 1.67
N THR A 154 5.91 4.95 1.13
CA THR A 154 5.88 5.22 -0.31
C THR A 154 7.31 5.42 -0.80
N PHE A 155 7.77 4.54 -1.68
CA PHE A 155 9.10 4.58 -2.28
C PHE A 155 9.15 5.54 -3.48
N PRO A 156 10.36 6.01 -3.85
CA PRO A 156 10.57 6.67 -5.14
C PRO A 156 10.06 5.79 -6.28
N GLY A 157 9.25 6.35 -7.18
CA GLY A 157 8.57 5.60 -8.24
C GLY A 157 7.14 5.15 -7.89
N GLY A 158 6.65 5.45 -6.68
CA GLY A 158 5.23 5.30 -6.31
C GLY A 158 4.83 3.93 -5.77
N ALA A 159 5.78 3.01 -5.59
CA ALA A 159 5.51 1.75 -4.92
C ALA A 159 5.16 2.00 -3.43
N VAL A 160 4.13 1.30 -2.94
CA VAL A 160 3.65 1.44 -1.55
C VAL A 160 3.82 0.11 -0.83
N TRP A 161 4.34 0.15 0.39
CA TRP A 161 4.50 -1.01 1.27
C TRP A 161 4.02 -0.67 2.68
N THR A 162 3.43 -1.63 3.37
CA THR A 162 2.95 -1.46 4.74
C THR A 162 3.73 -2.37 5.68
N SER A 163 4.24 -1.79 6.78
CA SER A 163 4.99 -2.51 7.78
C SER A 163 4.11 -3.47 8.58
N PRO A 164 4.69 -4.53 9.15
CA PRO A 164 4.06 -5.22 10.27
C PRO A 164 3.79 -4.24 11.44
N PRO A 165 2.88 -4.58 12.37
CA PRO A 165 2.65 -3.78 13.57
C PRO A 165 3.91 -3.67 14.42
N SER A 166 4.13 -2.50 15.04
CA SER A 166 5.14 -2.29 16.08
C SER A 166 4.95 -3.23 17.28
N GLY A 167 5.84 -3.13 18.27
CA GLY A 167 5.50 -3.54 19.63
C GLY A 167 4.26 -2.80 20.15
N SER A 168 3.71 -3.22 21.29
CA SER A 168 2.52 -2.61 21.84
C SER A 168 2.78 -1.76 23.08
N VAL A 169 1.91 -0.78 23.30
CA VAL A 169 1.79 -0.04 24.56
C VAL A 169 0.34 -0.06 25.02
N LYS A 170 0.12 0.02 26.32
CA LYS A 170 -1.24 0.11 26.86
C LYS A 170 -1.62 1.56 27.12
N ALA A 171 -2.89 1.87 26.87
CA ALA A 171 -3.51 3.11 27.30
C ALA A 171 -4.94 2.85 27.75
N GLN A 172 -5.45 3.67 28.67
CA GLN A 172 -6.78 3.48 29.24
C GLN A 172 -7.28 4.83 29.74
N ALA A 173 -8.57 5.13 29.58
CA ALA A 173 -9.13 6.26 30.32
C ALA A 173 -9.22 5.88 31.81
N VAL A 174 -8.77 6.76 32.69
CA VAL A 174 -8.92 6.65 34.14
C VAL A 174 -9.87 7.72 34.64
N ARG A 175 -10.69 7.39 35.63
CA ARG A 175 -11.54 8.39 36.29
C ARG A 175 -10.67 9.29 37.17
N SER A 176 -10.76 10.60 36.96
CA SER A 176 -10.23 11.60 37.87
C SER A 176 -11.32 12.12 38.82
N PHE A 177 -10.95 13.03 39.72
CA PHE A 177 -11.89 13.64 40.67
C PHE A 177 -13.09 14.26 39.93
N PHE A 178 -14.28 14.20 40.55
CA PHE A 178 -15.54 14.73 39.98
C PHE A 178 -15.99 14.09 38.64
N PHE A 179 -15.77 12.79 38.45
CA PHE A 179 -16.28 11.98 37.30
C PHE A 179 -15.65 12.29 35.93
N PHE A 180 -14.62 13.12 35.88
CA PHE A 180 -13.87 13.36 34.65
C PHE A 180 -13.04 12.14 34.24
N LEU A 181 -12.70 12.05 32.96
CA LEU A 181 -11.84 11.00 32.40
C LEU A 181 -10.53 11.63 31.96
N ASN A 182 -9.41 10.99 32.24
CA ASN A 182 -8.09 11.37 31.74
C ASN A 182 -7.42 10.14 31.13
N MET A 183 -6.54 10.29 30.15
CA MET A 183 -5.79 9.15 29.64
C MET A 183 -4.66 8.77 30.60
N GLY A 184 -4.63 7.49 30.98
CA GLY A 184 -3.57 6.85 31.72
C GLY A 184 -2.77 5.87 30.85
N CYS A 185 -1.52 5.65 31.27
CA CYS A 185 -0.56 4.76 30.61
C CYS A 185 -0.14 3.67 31.62
N PRO A 186 -0.93 2.59 31.74
CA PRO A 186 -0.59 1.48 32.63
C PRO A 186 0.61 0.68 32.11
N ALA A 187 1.32 0.04 33.03
CA ALA A 187 2.44 -0.85 32.72
C ALA A 187 2.03 -2.14 31.99
#